data_AF-A0A7W0A289-F1
#
_entry.id   AF-A0A7W0A289-F1
#
_cell.length_a   1.000
_cell.length_b   1.000
_cell.length_c   1.000
_cell.angle_alpha   90.00
_cell.angle_beta   90.00
_cell.angle_gamma   90.00
#
_symmetry.space_group_name_H-M   'P 1'
#
loop_
_entity.id
_entity.type
_entity.pdbx_description
1 polymer ?
#
loop_
_entity_poly.entity_id
_entity_poly.type
_entity_poly.pdbx_seq_one_letter_code
_entity_poly.pdbx_strand_id
1 'polypeptide(L)'
;EVGGVTYINDTAATAPAATAAAMDALAGRRIHLIAGGADKRLDLAPLIAATGRAASVILLAGTATERLLPLLAAGPGEPPPSPLREMGEAVRAAARNAATGDVVLLSPGCASFGLFRDEFDRGERFRRAVAELAGASALAGGMRTSRGGGADPIGEPWDGDEHVGG
;
A
#
# COMPACT_ATOMS: atom_id res chain seq x y z
N GLU A 1 9.96 -0.95 -0.10
CA GLU A 1 9.11 -2.16 -0.17
C GLU A 1 8.66 -2.51 1.25
N VAL A 2 7.43 -2.98 1.44
CA VAL A 2 6.93 -3.46 2.74
C VAL A 2 6.24 -4.79 2.49
N GLY A 3 6.70 -5.87 3.14
CA GLY A 3 6.10 -7.20 3.00
C GLY A 3 6.06 -7.72 1.55
N GLY A 4 7.07 -7.44 0.73
CA GLY A 4 7.09 -7.83 -0.68
C GLY A 4 6.32 -6.90 -1.62
N VAL A 5 5.64 -5.86 -1.11
CA VAL A 5 4.84 -4.92 -1.90
C VAL A 5 5.63 -3.63 -2.14
N THR A 6 5.66 -3.18 -3.40
CA THR A 6 6.32 -1.93 -3.80
C THR A 6 5.35 -0.76 -3.63
N TYR A 7 5.77 0.32 -2.98
CA TYR A 7 4.95 1.52 -2.79
C TYR A 7 5.58 2.68 -3.57
N ILE A 8 4.84 3.26 -4.51
CA ILE A 8 5.31 4.33 -5.40
C ILE A 8 4.52 5.59 -5.12
N ASN A 9 5.23 6.68 -4.86
CA ASN A 9 4.66 7.99 -4.65
C ASN A 9 4.80 8.83 -5.93
N ASP A 10 3.70 8.94 -6.67
CA ASP A 10 3.53 9.81 -7.84
C ASP A 10 2.52 10.92 -7.51
N THR A 11 2.64 11.54 -6.33
CA THR A 11 1.75 12.62 -5.89
C THR A 11 1.71 13.82 -6.86
N ALA A 12 2.72 13.99 -7.71
CA ALA A 12 2.79 15.05 -8.70
C ALA A 12 1.82 14.85 -9.88
N ALA A 13 1.29 13.65 -10.10
CA ALA A 13 0.28 13.36 -11.11
C ALA A 13 -1.08 14.00 -10.76
N THR A 14 -1.16 15.32 -10.91
CA THR A 14 -2.35 16.13 -10.60
C THR A 14 -3.32 16.29 -11.78
N ALA A 15 -3.13 15.50 -12.84
CA ALA A 15 -3.95 15.49 -14.04
C ALA A 15 -4.25 14.06 -14.49
N PRO A 16 -5.44 13.76 -15.06
CA PRO A 16 -5.84 12.41 -15.45
C PRO A 16 -4.86 11.71 -16.41
N ALA A 17 -4.30 12.45 -17.37
CA ALA A 17 -3.33 11.93 -18.33
C ALA A 17 -2.00 11.51 -17.67
N ALA A 18 -1.58 12.17 -16.59
CA ALA A 18 -0.36 11.81 -15.86
C ALA A 18 -0.52 10.45 -15.18
N THR A 19 -1.68 10.20 -14.57
CA THR A 19 -1.99 8.89 -13.98
C THR A 19 -2.10 7.78 -15.02
N ALA A 20 -2.67 8.07 -16.20
CA ALA A 20 -2.68 7.12 -17.31
C ALA A 20 -1.25 6.73 -17.73
N ALA A 21 -0.35 7.72 -17.88
CA ALA A 21 1.05 7.48 -18.21
C ALA A 21 1.80 6.71 -17.13
N ALA A 22 1.55 6.98 -15.85
CA ALA A 22 2.14 6.24 -14.73
C ALA A 22 1.71 4.76 -14.73
N MET A 23 0.43 4.48 -15.03
CA MET A 23 -0.07 3.11 -15.18
C MET A 23 0.55 2.40 -16.40
N ASP A 24 0.81 3.12 -17.50
CA ASP A 24 1.48 2.57 -18.69
C ASP A 24 2.96 2.24 -18.42
N ALA A 25 3.66 3.09 -17.69
CA ALA A 25 5.05 2.87 -17.30
C ALA A 25 5.23 1.62 -16.40
N LEU A 26 4.14 1.20 -15.73
CA LEU A 26 4.09 0.02 -14.87
C LEU A 26 3.33 -1.14 -15.52
N ALA A 27 3.11 -1.12 -16.83
CA ALA A 27 2.42 -2.18 -17.55
C ALA A 27 3.04 -3.56 -17.25
N GLY A 28 2.18 -4.57 -17.07
CA GLY A 28 2.59 -5.93 -16.68
C GLY A 28 2.77 -6.12 -15.17
N ARG A 29 2.67 -5.05 -14.35
CA ARG A 29 2.59 -5.15 -12.89
C ARG A 29 1.13 -5.17 -12.44
N ARG A 30 0.86 -5.86 -11.34
CA ARG A 30 -0.43 -5.81 -10.65
C ARG A 30 -0.46 -4.59 -9.73
N ILE A 31 -1.31 -3.61 -10.06
CA ILE A 31 -1.29 -2.27 -9.45
C ILE A 31 -2.56 -2.01 -8.64
N HIS A 32 -2.40 -1.57 -7.40
CA HIS A 32 -3.44 -1.04 -6.52
C HIS A 32 -3.32 0.48 -6.53
N LEU A 33 -4.26 1.14 -7.21
CA LEU A 33 -4.20 2.57 -7.49
C LEU A 33 -4.92 3.37 -6.38
N ILE A 34 -4.21 4.34 -5.79
CA ILE A 34 -4.80 5.38 -4.97
C ILE A 34 -4.96 6.64 -5.84
N ALA A 35 -6.21 6.99 -6.15
CA ALA A 35 -6.59 8.05 -7.07
C ALA A 35 -7.63 9.01 -6.46
N GLY A 36 -7.98 10.08 -7.18
CA GLY A 36 -9.02 11.02 -6.77
C GLY A 36 -8.50 12.27 -6.06
N GLY A 37 -9.42 13.15 -5.70
CA GLY A 37 -9.14 14.45 -5.09
C GLY A 37 -9.99 15.56 -5.67
N ALA A 38 -9.46 16.78 -5.68
CA ALA A 38 -10.19 17.96 -6.14
C ALA A 38 -10.11 18.16 -7.65
N ASP A 39 -11.20 18.66 -8.20
CA ASP A 39 -11.39 18.89 -9.63
C ASP A 39 -10.72 20.19 -10.09
N LYS A 40 -10.03 20.11 -11.23
CA LYS A 40 -9.56 21.26 -12.01
C LYS A 40 -10.41 21.49 -13.27
N ARG A 41 -11.60 20.87 -13.32
CA ARG A 41 -12.51 20.78 -14.48
C ARG A 41 -11.85 20.14 -15.70
N LEU A 42 -11.03 19.13 -15.46
CA LEU A 42 -10.37 18.38 -16.51
C LEU A 42 -11.27 17.26 -17.03
N ASP A 43 -10.92 16.75 -18.21
CA ASP A 43 -11.48 15.52 -18.74
C ASP A 43 -10.97 14.32 -17.93
N LEU A 44 -11.90 13.56 -17.34
CA LEU A 44 -11.60 12.42 -16.49
C LEU A 44 -11.47 11.11 -17.28
N ALA A 45 -11.75 11.09 -18.59
CA ALA A 45 -11.68 9.88 -19.41
C ALA A 45 -10.34 9.13 -19.30
N PRO A 46 -9.16 9.80 -19.30
CA PRO A 46 -7.89 9.10 -19.11
C PRO A 46 -7.77 8.41 -17.74
N LEU A 47 -8.32 9.02 -16.68
CA LEU A 47 -8.31 8.44 -15.34
C LEU A 47 -9.25 7.23 -15.25
N ILE A 48 -10.43 7.30 -15.89
CA ILE A 48 -11.36 6.16 -15.96
C ILE A 48 -10.69 4.98 -16.69
N ALA A 49 -10.05 5.22 -17.83
CA ALA A 49 -9.29 4.18 -18.53
C ALA A 49 -8.16 3.59 -17.68
N ALA A 50 -7.47 4.42 -16.89
CA ALA A 50 -6.45 3.97 -15.95
C ALA A 50 -7.03 3.08 -14.85
N THR A 51 -8.18 3.44 -14.27
CA THR A 51 -8.84 2.63 -13.22
C THR A 51 -9.23 1.24 -13.70
N GLY A 52 -9.68 1.10 -14.96
CA GLY A 52 -10.04 -0.21 -15.53
C GLY A 52 -8.87 -1.18 -15.70
N ARG A 53 -7.62 -0.71 -15.57
CA ARG A 53 -6.40 -1.54 -15.62
C ARG A 53 -5.84 -1.85 -14.23
N ALA A 54 -6.35 -1.21 -13.19
CA ALA A 54 -5.90 -1.44 -11.82
C ALA A 54 -6.51 -2.73 -11.25
N ALA A 55 -5.76 -3.43 -10.41
CA ALA A 55 -6.24 -4.60 -9.66
C ALA A 55 -7.25 -4.19 -8.58
N SER A 56 -7.08 -2.99 -7.99
CA SER A 56 -8.09 -2.35 -7.17
C SER A 56 -7.90 -0.83 -7.18
N VAL A 57 -8.98 -0.09 -6.97
CA VAL A 57 -8.97 1.38 -6.93
C VAL A 57 -9.42 1.86 -5.56
N ILE A 58 -8.62 2.74 -4.96
CA ILE A 58 -8.90 3.40 -3.70
C ILE A 58 -9.05 4.89 -4.02
N LEU A 59 -10.23 5.44 -3.76
CA LEU A 59 -10.54 6.83 -4.07
C LEU A 59 -10.35 7.74 -2.86
N LEU A 60 -9.63 8.84 -3.05
CA LEU A 60 -9.57 9.96 -2.12
C LEU A 60 -10.75 10.89 -2.38
N ALA A 61 -11.40 11.36 -1.31
CA ALA A 61 -12.55 12.25 -1.43
C ALA A 61 -12.21 13.59 -2.09
N GLY A 62 -13.17 14.16 -2.79
CA GLY A 62 -13.04 15.48 -3.42
C GLY A 62 -13.96 15.63 -4.63
N THR A 63 -14.05 16.85 -5.13
CA THR A 63 -15.01 17.21 -6.19
C THR A 63 -14.76 16.46 -7.51
N ALA A 64 -13.53 16.08 -7.83
CA ALA A 64 -13.27 15.25 -9.01
C ALA A 64 -13.78 13.83 -8.79
N THR A 65 -13.59 13.31 -7.58
CA THR A 65 -14.05 11.99 -7.18
C THR A 65 -15.57 11.89 -7.22
N GLU A 66 -16.28 12.93 -6.79
CA GLU A 66 -17.75 13.01 -6.91
C GLU A 66 -18.23 12.89 -8.36
N ARG A 67 -17.50 13.48 -9.31
CA ARG A 67 -17.77 13.32 -10.76
C ARG A 67 -17.35 11.95 -11.29
N LEU A 68 -16.31 11.34 -10.72
CA LEU A 68 -15.74 10.07 -11.15
C LEU A 68 -16.62 8.87 -10.74
N LEU A 69 -17.18 8.88 -9.53
CA LEU A 69 -18.00 7.79 -8.98
C LEU A 69 -19.12 7.30 -9.91
N PRO A 70 -20.02 8.16 -10.45
CA PRO A 70 -21.09 7.69 -11.33
C PRO A 70 -20.55 7.13 -12.65
N LEU A 71 -19.42 7.65 -13.14
CA LEU A 71 -18.78 7.17 -14.38
C LEU A 71 -18.16 5.78 -14.17
N LEU A 72 -17.55 5.54 -13.02
CA LEU A 72 -17.02 4.22 -12.65
C LEU A 72 -18.14 3.21 -12.38
N ALA A 73 -19.22 3.63 -11.71
CA ALA A 73 -20.37 2.77 -11.43
C ALA A 73 -21.14 2.35 -12.69
N ALA A 74 -21.07 3.14 -13.77
CA ALA A 74 -21.62 2.78 -15.07
C ALA A 74 -20.72 1.83 -15.87
N GLY A 75 -19.47 1.63 -15.44
CA GLY A 75 -18.53 0.71 -16.07
C GLY A 75 -18.75 -0.75 -15.69
N PRO A 76 -18.05 -1.69 -16.34
CA PRO A 76 -18.08 -3.09 -15.96
C PRO A 76 -17.35 -3.31 -14.63
N GLY A 77 -17.96 -4.08 -13.72
CA GLY A 77 -17.36 -4.47 -12.44
C GLY A 77 -18.18 -4.05 -11.23
N GLU A 78 -17.61 -4.25 -10.05
CA GLU A 78 -18.20 -3.75 -8.81
C GLU A 78 -18.00 -2.24 -8.69
N PRO A 79 -18.99 -1.51 -8.14
CA PRO A 79 -18.84 -0.09 -7.90
C PRO A 79 -17.65 0.16 -6.96
N PRO A 80 -16.89 1.26 -7.17
CA PRO A 80 -15.78 1.58 -6.29
C PRO A 80 -16.27 1.82 -4.86
N PRO A 81 -15.45 1.48 -3.85
CA PRO A 81 -15.79 1.75 -2.46
C PRO A 81 -15.95 3.25 -2.21
N SER A 82 -16.64 3.60 -1.13
CA SER A 82 -16.81 4.99 -0.69
C SER A 82 -15.47 5.71 -0.60
N PRO A 83 -15.38 6.97 -1.07
CA PRO A 83 -14.12 7.72 -1.01
C PRO A 83 -13.62 7.91 0.42
N LEU A 84 -12.31 7.75 0.59
CA LEU A 84 -11.62 7.92 1.86
C LEU A 84 -11.09 9.35 1.99
N ARG A 85 -11.04 9.86 3.23
CA ARG A 85 -10.54 11.20 3.52
C ARG A 85 -9.10 11.19 4.04
N GLU A 86 -8.69 10.06 4.60
CA GLU A 86 -7.39 9.91 5.25
C GLU A 86 -6.43 9.05 4.43
N MET A 87 -5.24 9.58 4.16
CA MET A 87 -4.21 8.88 3.40
C MET A 87 -3.78 7.57 4.08
N GLY A 88 -3.73 7.54 5.42
CA GLY A 88 -3.41 6.32 6.16
C GLY A 88 -4.41 5.19 5.94
N GLU A 89 -5.70 5.52 5.85
CA GLU A 89 -6.74 4.53 5.53
C GLU A 89 -6.62 4.05 4.09
N ALA A 90 -6.31 4.96 3.16
CA ALA A 90 -6.12 4.62 1.76
C ALA A 90 -4.94 3.66 1.55
N VAL A 91 -3.80 3.92 2.18
CA VAL A 91 -2.63 3.04 2.14
C VAL A 91 -2.93 1.68 2.77
N ARG A 92 -3.61 1.64 3.92
CA ARG A 92 -4.02 0.38 4.55
C ARG A 92 -5.00 -0.41 3.69
N ALA A 93 -5.95 0.26 3.05
CA ALA A 93 -6.89 -0.38 2.14
C ALA A 93 -6.18 -0.99 0.93
N ALA A 94 -5.26 -0.26 0.31
CA ALA A 94 -4.46 -0.77 -0.80
C ALA A 94 -3.57 -1.94 -0.36
N ALA A 95 -2.92 -1.83 0.80
CA ALA A 95 -2.06 -2.88 1.35
C ALA A 95 -2.82 -4.18 1.66
N ARG A 96 -4.07 -4.11 2.15
CA ARG A 96 -4.90 -5.31 2.39
C ARG A 96 -5.23 -6.08 1.11
N ASN A 97 -5.29 -5.38 -0.02
CA ASN A 97 -5.59 -5.98 -1.32
C ASN A 97 -4.34 -6.50 -2.03
N ALA A 98 -3.15 -6.05 -1.62
CA ALA A 98 -1.89 -6.31 -2.29
C ALA A 98 -1.20 -7.56 -1.74
N ALA A 99 -0.54 -8.30 -2.63
CA ALA A 99 0.30 -9.44 -2.32
C ALA A 99 1.76 -9.19 -2.72
N THR A 100 2.68 -10.05 -2.26
CA THR A 100 4.10 -10.00 -2.65
C THR A 100 4.26 -9.90 -4.18
N GLY A 101 5.03 -8.91 -4.64
CA GLY A 101 5.24 -8.60 -6.05
C GLY A 101 4.35 -7.48 -6.61
N ASP A 102 3.26 -7.16 -5.92
CA ASP A 102 2.31 -6.12 -6.32
C ASP A 102 2.87 -4.72 -6.07
N VAL A 103 2.21 -3.73 -6.70
CA VAL A 103 2.52 -2.32 -6.57
C VAL A 103 1.33 -1.57 -5.97
N VAL A 104 1.55 -0.78 -4.92
CA VAL A 104 0.63 0.27 -4.48
C VAL A 104 1.12 1.60 -5.04
N LEU A 105 0.31 2.22 -5.89
CA LEU A 105 0.65 3.47 -6.57
C LEU A 105 -0.24 4.61 -6.05
N LEU A 106 0.36 5.63 -5.44
CA LEU A 106 -0.30 6.93 -5.31
C LEU A 106 -0.09 7.71 -6.60
N SER A 107 -1.11 7.77 -7.46
CA SER A 107 -1.14 8.63 -8.64
C SER A 107 -2.54 9.24 -8.75
N PRO A 108 -2.75 10.45 -8.19
CA PRO A 108 -4.09 10.94 -7.85
C PRO A 108 -4.94 11.31 -9.06
N GLY A 109 -4.33 11.70 -10.18
CA GLY A 109 -5.02 12.22 -11.37
C GLY A 109 -5.73 13.56 -11.15
N CYS A 110 -5.67 14.10 -9.92
CA CYS A 110 -6.48 15.20 -9.44
C CYS A 110 -5.69 16.11 -8.49
N ALA A 111 -6.19 17.33 -8.29
CA ALA A 111 -5.59 18.29 -7.37
C ALA A 111 -5.63 17.80 -5.90
N SER A 112 -4.71 18.31 -5.09
CA SER A 112 -4.57 17.99 -3.66
C SER A 112 -5.48 18.84 -2.74
N PHE A 113 -6.06 19.92 -3.25
CA PHE A 113 -6.85 20.87 -2.46
C PHE A 113 -8.04 20.21 -1.73
N GLY A 114 -8.36 20.74 -0.55
CA GLY A 114 -9.48 20.30 0.28
C GLY A 114 -9.11 19.22 1.29
N LEU A 115 -8.34 18.20 0.89
CA LEU A 115 -7.85 17.13 1.80
C LEU A 115 -6.41 17.37 2.29
N PHE A 116 -5.59 18.03 1.47
CA PHE A 116 -4.18 18.26 1.75
C PHE A 116 -3.85 19.74 1.58
N ARG A 117 -2.75 20.18 2.20
CA ARG A 117 -2.23 21.53 2.03
C ARG A 117 -1.80 21.79 0.58
N ASP A 118 -1.09 20.83 0.01
CA ASP A 118 -0.52 20.84 -1.35
C ASP A 118 -0.14 19.41 -1.76
N GLU A 119 0.40 19.22 -2.98
CA GLU A 119 0.85 17.88 -3.41
C GLU A 119 2.02 17.31 -2.59
N PHE A 120 2.84 18.15 -1.96
CA PHE A 120 3.95 17.71 -1.12
C PHE A 120 3.44 17.13 0.19
N ASP A 121 2.51 17.81 0.87
CA ASP A 121 1.82 17.30 2.07
C ASP A 121 1.13 15.96 1.78
N ARG A 122 0.42 15.84 0.64
CA ARG A 122 -0.18 14.56 0.22
C ARG A 122 0.88 13.46 0.08
N GLY A 123 2.02 13.76 -0.54
CA GLY A 123 3.12 12.82 -0.70
C GLY A 123 3.81 12.44 0.61
N GLU A 124 4.01 13.41 1.51
CA GLU A 124 4.54 13.19 2.87
C GLU A 124 3.61 12.27 3.66
N ARG A 125 2.30 12.53 3.64
CA ARG A 125 1.32 11.67 4.34
C ARG A 125 1.30 10.25 3.81
N PHE A 126 1.50 10.06 2.49
CA PHE A 126 1.64 8.73 1.92
C PHE A 126 2.91 8.04 2.42
N ARG A 127 4.06 8.71 2.37
CA ARG A 127 5.33 8.16 2.86
C ARG A 127 5.25 7.80 4.34
N ARG A 128 4.65 8.67 5.16
CA ARG A 128 4.40 8.41 6.58
C ARG A 128 3.51 7.18 6.79
N ALA A 129 2.39 7.09 6.07
CA ALA A 129 1.50 5.94 6.18
C ALA A 129 2.17 4.61 5.79
N VAL A 130 3.03 4.62 4.77
CA VAL A 130 3.84 3.46 4.39
C VAL A 130 4.88 3.10 5.46
N ALA A 131 5.53 4.10 6.07
CA ALA A 131 6.48 3.88 7.16
C ALA A 131 5.80 3.28 8.41
N GLU A 132 4.61 3.77 8.76
CA GLU A 132 3.80 3.21 9.85
C GLU A 132 3.41 1.75 9.58
N LEU A 133 3.07 1.41 8.33
CA LEU A 133 2.80 0.03 7.93
C LEU A 133 4.04 -0.87 8.06
N ALA A 134 5.22 -0.36 7.69
CA ALA A 134 6.48 -1.08 7.84
C ALA A 134 6.82 -1.37 9.30
N GLY A 135 6.65 -0.37 10.18
CA GLY A 135 6.86 -0.52 11.62
C GLY A 135 5.92 -1.56 12.24
N ALA A 136 4.64 -1.53 11.87
CA ALA A 136 3.66 -2.53 12.33
C ALA A 136 4.01 -3.95 11.85
N SER A 137 4.46 -4.10 10.60
CA SER A 137 4.90 -5.39 10.05
C SER A 137 6.14 -5.94 10.77
N ALA A 138 7.08 -5.07 11.15
CA ALA A 138 8.28 -5.48 11.89
C ALA A 138 7.94 -5.98 13.31
N LEU A 139 7.03 -5.29 14.01
CA LEU A 139 6.54 -5.70 15.33
C LEU A 139 5.81 -7.04 15.29
N ALA A 140 4.95 -7.26 14.28
CA ALA A 140 4.27 -8.55 14.08
C ALA A 140 5.26 -9.70 13.76
N GLY A 141 6.36 -9.41 13.04
CA GLY A 141 7.40 -10.37 12.74
C GLY A 141 8.29 -10.74 13.93
N GLY A 142 8.47 -9.83 14.90
CA GLY A 142 9.24 -10.06 16.12
C GLY A 142 8.48 -10.79 17.23
N MET A 143 7.14 -10.78 17.20
CA MET A 143 6.28 -11.51 18.14
C MET A 143 6.12 -12.99 17.74
N ARG A 144 7.23 -13.69 17.44
CA ARG A 144 7.26 -15.16 17.32
C ARG A 144 8.08 -15.75 18.47
N THR A 145 7.37 -15.98 19.57
CA THR A 145 7.66 -16.89 20.71
C THR A 145 9.10 -16.99 21.24
N SER A 146 9.42 -16.24 22.29
CA SER A 146 10.25 -16.74 23.39
C SER A 146 9.33 -17.33 24.47
N ARG A 147 8.83 -18.55 24.26
CA ARG A 147 8.40 -19.36 25.40
C ARG A 147 9.65 -20.00 25.98
N GLY A 148 10.15 -19.40 27.05
CA GLY A 148 11.18 -19.97 27.88
C GLY A 148 10.71 -21.29 28.50
N GLY A 149 11.62 -22.26 28.53
CA GLY A 149 11.57 -23.41 29.41
C GLY A 149 12.92 -23.49 30.08
N GLY A 150 13.11 -22.70 31.14
CA GLY A 150 14.23 -22.85 32.06
C GLY A 150 13.82 -23.75 33.21
N ALA A 151 14.57 -24.83 33.41
CA ALA A 151 14.81 -25.49 34.70
C ALA A 151 16.02 -26.44 34.53
N ASP A 152 17.19 -25.99 35.00
CA ASP A 152 18.35 -26.83 35.41
C ASP A 152 18.07 -27.50 36.78
N PRO A 153 18.93 -28.35 37.40
CA PRO A 153 20.07 -29.17 36.93
C PRO A 153 20.00 -30.65 37.46
N ILE A 154 21.08 -31.41 37.21
CA ILE A 154 21.65 -32.58 37.93
C ILE A 154 21.68 -33.93 37.18
N GLY A 155 22.90 -34.48 37.04
CA GLY A 155 23.15 -35.89 36.73
C GLY A 155 24.37 -36.11 35.84
N GLU A 156 25.58 -36.18 36.42
CA GLU A 156 26.72 -36.84 35.76
C GLU A 156 26.44 -38.35 35.58
N PRO A 157 27.13 -39.01 34.64
CA PRO A 157 28.34 -39.71 35.07
C PRO A 157 29.52 -39.55 34.10
N TRP A 158 30.71 -39.33 34.67
CA TRP A 158 31.99 -39.67 34.05
C TRP A 158 32.23 -41.17 34.22
N ASP A 159 32.16 -41.93 33.14
CA ASP A 159 32.73 -43.28 33.07
C ASP A 159 34.11 -43.20 32.41
N GLY A 160 35.14 -43.48 33.20
CA GLY A 160 36.53 -43.47 32.79
C GLY A 160 36.89 -44.71 31.98
N ASP A 161 37.63 -44.50 30.90
CA ASP A 161 38.12 -45.58 30.04
C ASP A 161 39.66 -45.74 30.16
N GLU A 162 40.00 -46.90 30.70
CA GLU A 162 41.20 -47.74 30.63
C GLU A 162 42.60 -47.15 30.33
N HIS A 163 43.50 -47.31 31.30
CA HIS A 163 44.95 -47.45 31.11
C HIS A 163 45.59 -48.32 32.20
N VAL A 164 45.71 -49.64 31.97
CA VAL A 164 46.68 -50.58 32.58
C VAL A 164 46.78 -51.77 31.60
N GLY A 165 47.90 -52.28 31.08
CA GLY A 165 49.27 -52.34 31.59
C GLY A 165 49.58 -53.75 32.09
N GLY A 166 49.90 -54.71 31.20
CA GLY A 166 50.29 -56.08 31.57
C GLY A 166 50.39 -57.03 30.39
#